data_AF-A0A6J4G142-F1
#
_entry.id   AF-A0A6J4G142-F1
#
_cell.length_a   1.000
_cell.length_b   1.000
_cell.length_c   1.000
_cell.angle_alpha   90.00
_cell.angle_beta   90.00
_cell.angle_gamma   90.00
#
_symmetry.space_group_name_H-M   'P 1'
#
loop_
_entity.id
_entity.type
_entity.pdbx_description
1 polymer ?
#
loop_
_entity_poly.entity_id
_entity_poly.type
_entity_poly.pdbx_seq_one_letter_code
_entity_poly.pdbx_strand_id
1 'polypeptide(L)'
;MTEAARVQPATGELCLPLADDLLRGADAIAEFVFGSAKHRRKIYYYTSDAKIRMPHFRIGNVVCARKSTLLAWIKQQEGIR
;
A
#
# COMPACT_ATOMS: atom_id res chain seq x y z
N MET A 1 15.59 38.46 3.20
CA MET A 1 16.33 37.67 4.22
C MET A 1 15.25 36.95 5.01
N THR A 2 14.95 35.66 4.85
CA THR A 2 15.88 34.53 4.75
C THR A 2 15.24 33.39 3.98
N GLU A 3 16.08 32.72 3.19
CA GLU A 3 15.83 31.66 2.24
C GLU A 3 15.40 30.36 2.92
N ALA A 4 14.19 29.87 2.63
CA ALA A 4 13.81 28.50 2.98
C ALA A 4 14.50 27.57 1.98
N ALA A 5 15.71 27.14 2.32
CA ALA A 5 16.48 26.15 1.60
C ALA A 5 15.61 24.91 1.33
N ARG A 6 15.10 24.79 0.10
CA ARG A 6 14.55 23.53 -0.39
C ARG A 6 15.74 22.59 -0.58
N VAL A 7 15.96 21.74 0.41
CA VAL A 7 16.81 20.56 0.27
C VAL A 7 16.19 19.73 -0.84
N GLN A 8 16.81 19.74 -2.02
CA GLN A 8 16.48 18.79 -3.08
C GLN A 8 17.11 17.46 -2.67
N PRO A 9 16.35 16.35 -2.56
CA PRO A 9 16.97 15.07 -2.30
C PRO A 9 17.77 14.66 -3.54
N ALA A 10 19.02 14.25 -3.31
CA ALA A 10 19.91 13.70 -4.32
C ALA A 10 19.25 12.49 -5.00
N THR A 11 19.43 12.37 -6.31
CA THR A 11 18.90 11.30 -7.17
C THR A 11 19.06 9.92 -6.54
N GLY A 12 17.93 9.23 -6.29
CA GLY A 12 17.90 7.85 -5.83
C GLY A 12 16.52 7.44 -5.34
N GLU A 13 15.62 7.10 -6.27
CA GLU A 13 14.24 6.63 -6.05
C GLU A 13 13.29 7.64 -5.38
N LEU A 14 12.27 8.08 -6.12
CA LEU A 14 11.16 8.88 -5.61
C LEU A 14 10.33 8.01 -4.64
N CYS A 15 10.78 7.86 -3.41
CA CYS A 15 9.95 7.30 -2.34
C CYS A 15 8.79 8.27 -2.12
N LEU A 16 7.59 7.87 -2.54
CA LEU A 16 6.38 8.68 -2.35
C LEU A 16 6.27 9.05 -0.87
N PRO A 17 5.80 10.28 -0.54
CA PRO A 17 5.45 10.62 0.83
C PRO A 17 4.58 9.52 1.46
N LEU A 18 4.80 9.20 2.73
CA LEU A 18 4.07 8.12 3.40
C LEU A 18 2.54 8.27 3.26
N ALA A 19 2.05 9.51 3.27
CA ALA A 19 0.63 9.81 3.06
C ALA A 19 0.11 9.35 1.69
N ASP A 20 0.92 9.50 0.63
CA ASP A 20 0.57 9.11 -0.74
C ASP A 20 0.71 7.59 -0.95
N ASP A 21 1.57 6.93 -0.17
CA ASP A 21 1.79 5.49 -0.21
C ASP A 21 0.77 4.71 0.66
N LEU A 22 0.11 5.37 1.62
CA LEU A 22 -0.81 4.73 2.56
C LEU A 22 -2.20 4.51 1.97
N LEU A 23 -2.67 3.27 2.03
CA LEU A 23 -4.06 2.88 1.78
C LEU A 23 -4.75 2.60 3.11
N ARG A 24 -5.71 3.43 3.49
CA ARG A 24 -6.47 3.31 4.73
C ARG A 24 -7.84 2.69 4.48
N GLY A 25 -8.08 1.52 5.07
CA GLY A 25 -9.35 0.80 4.99
C GLY A 25 -9.45 -0.13 3.79
N ALA A 26 -10.35 -1.11 3.90
CA ALA A 26 -10.55 -2.12 2.87
C ALA A 26 -11.03 -1.55 1.54
N ASP A 27 -11.77 -0.45 1.54
CA ASP A 27 -12.28 0.19 0.33
C ASP A 27 -11.14 0.80 -0.50
N ALA A 28 -10.23 1.56 0.13
CA ALA A 28 -9.08 2.14 -0.55
C ALA A 28 -8.13 1.08 -1.12
N ILE A 29 -7.95 -0.01 -0.37
CA ILE A 29 -7.16 -1.15 -0.83
C ILE A 29 -7.84 -1.85 -2.02
N ALA A 30 -9.15 -2.07 -1.95
CA ALA A 30 -9.91 -2.71 -3.02
C ALA A 30 -9.94 -1.86 -4.30
N GLU A 31 -10.07 -0.55 -4.16
CA GLU A 31 -9.98 0.40 -5.28
C GLU A 31 -8.59 0.33 -5.93
N PHE A 32 -7.52 0.32 -5.13
CA PHE A 32 -6.16 0.26 -5.66
C PHE A 32 -5.83 -1.08 -6.36
N VAL A 33 -6.24 -2.21 -5.77
CA VAL A 33 -5.87 -3.55 -6.28
C VAL A 33 -6.82 -4.04 -7.38
N PHE A 34 -8.12 -3.73 -7.28
CA PHE A 34 -9.15 -4.26 -8.18
C PHE A 34 -9.87 -3.20 -9.00
N GLY A 35 -9.56 -1.91 -8.83
CA GLY A 35 -10.27 -0.81 -9.50
C GLY A 35 -11.72 -0.66 -9.02
N SER A 36 -12.09 -1.28 -7.89
CA SER A 36 -13.42 -1.11 -7.33
C SER A 36 -13.52 -1.42 -5.83
N ALA A 37 -14.01 -0.45 -5.06
CA ALA A 37 -14.40 -0.60 -3.66
C ALA A 37 -15.45 -1.70 -3.40
N LYS A 38 -16.18 -2.16 -4.43
CA LYS A 38 -17.13 -3.29 -4.31
C LYS A 38 -16.44 -4.58 -3.83
N HIS A 39 -15.12 -4.70 -4.01
CA HIS A 39 -14.35 -5.86 -3.61
C HIS A 39 -13.82 -5.82 -2.17
N ARG A 40 -14.24 -4.87 -1.32
CA ARG A 40 -13.79 -4.73 0.07
C ARG A 40 -13.86 -6.02 0.91
N ARG A 41 -14.88 -6.88 0.69
CA ARG A 41 -15.00 -8.16 1.42
C ARG A 41 -13.87 -9.13 1.10
N LYS A 42 -13.36 -9.09 -0.14
CA LYS A 42 -12.19 -9.89 -0.54
C LYS A 42 -10.94 -9.44 0.20
N ILE A 43 -10.78 -8.14 0.44
CA ILE A 43 -9.64 -7.61 1.21
C ILE A 43 -9.61 -8.19 2.61
N TYR A 44 -10.75 -8.22 3.32
CA TYR A 44 -10.79 -8.85 4.65
C TYR A 44 -10.34 -10.31 4.58
N TYR A 45 -10.92 -11.11 3.68
CA TYR A 45 -10.50 -12.50 3.45
C TYR A 45 -9.00 -12.65 3.17
N TYR A 46 -8.42 -11.81 2.31
CA TYR A 46 -6.97 -11.86 2.00
C TYR A 46 -6.07 -11.43 3.14
N THR A 47 -6.60 -10.70 4.12
CA THR A 47 -5.84 -10.29 5.32
C THR A 47 -5.97 -11.30 6.47
N SER A 48 -7.06 -12.07 6.54
CA SER A 48 -7.36 -12.98 7.66
C SER A 48 -7.30 -14.48 7.32
N ASP A 49 -7.93 -14.92 6.24
CA ASP A 49 -8.28 -16.33 6.06
C ASP A 49 -7.57 -16.98 4.85
N ALA A 50 -7.01 -16.16 3.96
CA ALA A 50 -6.29 -16.66 2.80
C ALA A 50 -5.03 -17.42 3.19
N LYS A 51 -4.75 -18.50 2.44
CA LYS A 51 -3.53 -19.33 2.59
C LYS A 51 -2.26 -18.49 2.41
N ILE A 52 -2.25 -17.63 1.40
CA ILE A 52 -1.22 -16.62 1.19
C ILE A 52 -1.87 -15.28 1.50
N ARG A 53 -1.42 -14.63 2.57
CA ARG A 53 -1.99 -13.38 3.03
C ARG A 53 -1.36 -12.20 2.31
N MET A 54 -2.18 -11.24 1.95
CA MET A 54 -1.73 -9.97 1.42
C MET A 54 -1.03 -9.17 2.53
N PRO A 55 0.09 -8.48 2.24
CA PRO A 55 0.77 -7.65 3.23
C PRO A 55 -0.14 -6.50 3.67
N HIS A 56 -0.30 -6.37 4.99
CA HIS A 56 -1.15 -5.37 5.62
C HIS A 56 -0.66 -5.10 7.04
N PHE A 57 -1.18 -4.04 7.65
CA PHE A 57 -1.02 -3.71 9.07
C PHE A 57 -2.29 -3.06 9.60
N ARG A 58 -2.36 -2.78 10.91
CA ARG A 58 -3.53 -2.13 11.51
C ARG A 58 -3.17 -0.81 12.19
N ILE A 59 -4.07 0.16 12.08
CA ILE A 59 -4.09 1.37 12.89
C ILE A 59 -5.41 1.33 13.68
N GLY A 60 -5.33 0.90 14.94
CA GLY A 60 -6.51 0.54 15.73
C GLY A 60 -7.31 -0.58 15.04
N ASN A 61 -8.60 -0.34 14.82
CA ASN A 61 -9.49 -1.31 14.14
C ASN A 61 -9.46 -1.19 12.61
N VAL A 62 -8.67 -0.29 12.03
CA VAL A 62 -8.64 -0.08 10.57
C VAL A 62 -7.50 -0.88 9.95
N VAL A 63 -7.81 -1.66 8.92
CA VAL A 63 -6.81 -2.33 8.09
C VAL A 63 -6.17 -1.32 7.14
N CYS A 64 -4.85 -1.33 7.07
CA CYS A 64 -4.06 -0.47 6.21
C CYS A 64 -3.06 -1.29 5.40
N ALA A 65 -2.65 -0.76 4.25
CA ALA A 65 -1.56 -1.30 3.45
C ALA A 65 -0.77 -0.15 2.83
N ARG A 66 0.42 -0.45 2.32
CA ARG A 66 1.22 0.50 1.52
C ARG A 66 1.19 0.07 0.06
N LYS A 67 0.97 1.01 -0.87
CA LYS A 67 0.97 0.74 -2.32
C LYS A 67 2.28 0.11 -2.75
N SER A 68 3.40 0.70 -2.34
CA SER A 68 4.76 0.23 -2.61
C SER A 68 4.97 -1.22 -2.17
N THR A 69 4.49 -1.58 -0.97
CA THR A 69 4.64 -2.92 -0.40
C THR A 69 3.76 -3.94 -1.12
N LEU A 70 2.52 -3.56 -1.48
CA LEU A 70 1.64 -4.41 -2.27
C LEU A 70 2.25 -4.72 -3.65
N LEU A 71 2.77 -3.70 -4.34
CA LEU A 71 3.39 -3.86 -5.66
C LEU A 71 4.64 -4.75 -5.60
N ALA A 72 5.53 -4.51 -4.63
CA ALA A 72 6.72 -5.34 -4.44
C ALA A 72 6.36 -6.80 -4.13
N TRP A 73 5.32 -7.02 -3.32
CA TRP A 73 4.83 -8.35 -2.99
C TRP A 73 4.21 -9.05 -4.21
N ILE A 74 3.37 -8.37 -5.01
CA ILE A 74 2.79 -8.91 -6.24
C ILE A 74 3.91 -9.36 -7.19
N LYS A 75 4.91 -8.50 -7.42
CA LYS A 75 6.07 -8.81 -8.26
C LYS A 75 6.81 -10.07 -7.77
N GLN A 76 6.95 -10.24 -6.46
CA GLN A 76 7.52 -11.46 -5.90
C GLN A 76 6.64 -12.68 -6.18
N GLN A 77 5.33 -12.58 -6.00
CA GLN A 77 4.40 -13.69 -6.30
C GLN A 77 4.43 -14.10 -7.78
N GLU A 78 4.53 -13.14 -8.70
CA GLU A 78 4.63 -13.39 -10.14
C GLU A 78 5.97 -14.04 -10.54
N GLY A 79 7.03 -13.77 -9.78
CA GLY A 79 8.37 -14.33 -9.99
C GLY A 79 8.59 -15.71 -9.37
N ILE A 80 7.68 -16.17 -8.50
CA ILE A 80 7.66 -17.56 -8.02
C ILE A 80 7.15 -18.43 -9.17
N ARG A 81 8.08 -18.98 -9.94
CA ARG A 81 7.85 -20.08 -10.89
C ARG A 81 8.30 -21.40 -10.29
#